data_AF-A0A3D3WD24-F1
#
_entry.id   AF-A0A3D3WD24-F1
#
_cell.length_a   1.000
_cell.length_b   1.000
_cell.length_c   1.000
_cell.angle_alpha   90.00
_cell.angle_beta   90.00
_cell.angle_gamma   90.00
#
_symmetry.space_group_name_H-M   'P 1'
#
loop_
_entity.id
_entity.type
_entity.pdbx_description
1 polymer ?
#
loop_
_entity_poly.entity_id
_entity_poly.type
_entity_poly.pdbx_seq_one_letter_code
_entity_poly.pdbx_strand_id
1 'polypeptide(L)'
;MKLMHTKLPDYIRKMHEAVQKHFPDKDIQIRGLENLKSAKMQSLRTGRIEHAVEEIALSEGIDQVEMVVIPRVPETMHTVIIKGLSADGEVKKAILEVINILHATEEYELGNCTEIEDRRPKIGRH
;
A
#
# COMPACT_ATOMS: atom_id res chain seq x y z
N MET A 1 22.26 -4.00 -8.45
CA MET A 1 20.97 -3.37 -8.84
C MET A 1 20.13 -3.18 -7.58
N LYS A 2 19.80 -1.94 -7.18
CA LYS A 2 18.74 -1.73 -6.17
C LYS A 2 17.43 -2.12 -6.85
N LEU A 3 16.74 -3.15 -6.35
CA LEU A 3 15.41 -3.53 -6.84
C LEU A 3 14.50 -2.30 -6.73
N MET A 4 14.09 -1.74 -7.86
CA MET A 4 13.23 -0.55 -7.92
C MET A 4 11.84 -0.80 -7.33
N HIS A 5 11.49 -2.08 -7.13
CA HIS A 5 10.18 -2.53 -6.69
C HIS A 5 10.30 -3.63 -5.63
N THR A 6 9.38 -3.62 -4.66
CA THR A 6 9.19 -4.65 -3.63
C THR A 6 7.93 -5.45 -3.99
N LYS A 7 8.00 -6.78 -3.97
CA LYS A 7 6.83 -7.62 -4.29
C LYS A 7 5.83 -7.56 -3.12
N LEU A 8 4.54 -7.76 -3.40
CA LEU A 8 3.49 -7.75 -2.37
C LEU A 8 3.80 -8.64 -1.14
N PRO A 9 4.27 -9.90 -1.27
CA PRO A 9 4.61 -10.71 -0.10
C PRO A 9 5.77 -10.12 0.71
N ASP A 10 6.79 -9.59 0.03
CA ASP A 10 7.93 -8.94 0.69
C ASP A 10 7.51 -7.63 1.38
N TYR A 11 6.57 -6.90 0.78
CA TYR A 11 6.01 -5.69 1.35
C TYR A 11 5.27 -5.99 2.65
N ILE A 12 4.37 -6.98 2.64
CA ILE A 12 3.62 -7.42 3.83
C ILE A 12 4.60 -7.87 4.92
N ARG A 13 5.56 -8.74 4.57
CA ARG A 13 6.58 -9.21 5.51
C ARG A 13 7.35 -8.06 6.16
N LYS A 14 7.79 -7.08 5.37
CA LYS A 14 8.49 -5.88 5.87
C LYS A 14 7.66 -5.08 6.86
N MET A 15 6.33 -5.03 6.72
CA MET A 15 5.47 -4.32 7.69
C MET A 15 5.40 -5.06 9.03
N HIS A 16 5.26 -6.40 9.01
CA HIS A 16 5.33 -7.20 10.23
C HIS A 16 6.71 -7.08 10.90
N GLU A 17 7.79 -7.18 10.12
CA GLU A 17 9.16 -7.00 10.61
C GLU A 17 9.37 -5.62 11.25
N ALA A 18 8.79 -4.56 10.68
CA ALA A 18 8.92 -3.20 11.22
C ALA A 18 8.28 -3.05 12.61
N VAL A 19 7.12 -3.69 12.85
CA VAL A 19 6.48 -3.71 14.18
C VAL A 19 7.27 -4.58 15.16
N GLN A 20 7.71 -5.75 14.69
CA GLN A 20 8.39 -6.75 15.53
C GLN A 20 9.84 -6.40 15.86
N LYS A 21 10.42 -5.44 15.14
CA LYS A 21 11.82 -5.03 15.28
C LYS A 21 12.22 -4.69 16.72
N HIS A 22 11.34 -4.03 17.47
CA HIS A 22 11.55 -3.68 18.88
C HIS A 22 10.60 -4.40 19.83
N PHE A 23 9.51 -4.98 19.32
CA PHE A 23 8.49 -5.66 20.11
C PHE A 23 8.10 -6.99 19.44
N PRO A 24 8.83 -8.09 19.71
CA PRO A 24 8.65 -9.36 19.01
C PRO A 24 7.22 -9.93 19.06
N ASP A 25 6.48 -9.61 20.13
CA ASP A 25 5.11 -10.10 20.34
C ASP A 25 4.03 -9.16 19.76
N LYS A 26 4.41 -7.98 19.26
CA LYS A 26 3.46 -7.08 18.59
C LYS A 26 3.26 -7.49 17.13
N ASP A 27 2.04 -7.31 16.66
CA ASP A 27 1.66 -7.65 15.29
C ASP A 27 0.92 -6.49 14.61
N ILE A 28 0.82 -6.57 13.27
CA ILE A 28 0.12 -5.59 12.45
C ILE A 28 -1.04 -6.24 11.69
N GLN A 29 -2.22 -5.62 11.75
CA GLN A 29 -3.35 -5.99 10.90
C GLN A 29 -3.32 -5.17 9.61
N ILE A 30 -3.26 -5.85 8.47
CA ILE A 30 -3.19 -5.22 7.14
C ILE A 30 -4.48 -5.50 6.38
N ARG A 31 -5.17 -4.43 5.96
CA ARG A 31 -6.43 -4.49 5.20
C ARG A 31 -6.36 -3.70 3.89
N GLY A 32 -7.19 -4.07 2.91
CA GLY A 32 -7.28 -3.44 1.59
C GLY A 32 -6.33 -4.00 0.51
N LEU A 33 -5.58 -5.04 0.83
CA LEU A 33 -4.69 -5.76 -0.09
C LEU A 33 -5.15 -7.22 -0.33
N GLU A 34 -6.24 -7.64 0.33
CA GLU A 34 -6.70 -9.04 0.40
C GLU A 34 -7.05 -9.60 -0.98
N ASN A 35 -7.53 -8.73 -1.88
CA ASN A 35 -7.94 -9.12 -3.24
C ASN A 35 -6.78 -9.08 -4.25
N LEU A 36 -5.56 -8.66 -3.85
CA LEU A 36 -4.41 -8.58 -4.74
C LEU A 36 -3.64 -9.90 -4.74
N LYS A 37 -3.74 -10.68 -5.83
CA LYS A 37 -2.97 -11.93 -6.00
C LYS A 37 -1.47 -11.68 -6.19
N SER A 38 -1.11 -10.59 -6.85
CA SER A 38 0.28 -10.15 -7.00
C SER A 38 0.34 -8.64 -7.26
N ALA A 39 1.34 -7.96 -6.71
CA ALA A 39 1.60 -6.54 -6.95
C ALA A 39 3.08 -6.20 -6.76
N LYS A 40 3.50 -5.05 -7.29
CA LYS A 40 4.83 -4.46 -7.11
C LYS A 40 4.68 -3.07 -6.50
N MET A 41 5.26 -2.88 -5.32
CA MET A 41 5.35 -1.60 -4.62
C MET A 41 6.64 -0.90 -4.99
N GLN A 42 6.66 0.43 -5.04
CA GLN A 42 7.92 1.17 -5.23
C GLN A 42 8.81 1.00 -3.99
N SER A 43 10.05 0.50 -4.15
CA SER A 43 10.92 0.17 -3.00
C SER A 43 11.25 1.37 -2.13
N LEU A 44 11.45 2.55 -2.74
CA LEU A 44 11.71 3.79 -1.99
C LEU A 44 10.53 4.15 -1.07
N ARG A 45 9.30 3.95 -1.56
CA ARG A 45 8.07 4.23 -0.79
C ARG A 45 7.83 3.15 0.26
N THR A 46 8.15 1.89 -0.06
CA THR A 46 8.13 0.80 0.92
C THR A 46 9.00 1.11 2.13
N GLY A 47 10.25 1.55 1.91
CA GLY A 47 11.13 1.92 3.03
C GLY A 47 10.61 3.09 3.86
N ARG A 48 9.96 4.09 3.24
CA ARG A 48 9.33 5.18 4.01
C ARG A 48 8.16 4.70 4.86
N ILE A 49 7.32 3.83 4.32
CA ILE A 49 6.18 3.26 5.06
C ILE A 49 6.69 2.36 6.20
N GLU A 50 7.75 1.58 5.96
CA GLU A 50 8.41 0.76 6.98
C GLU A 50 8.85 1.61 8.19
N HIS A 51 9.50 2.74 7.95
CA HIS A 51 9.88 3.67 9.01
C HIS A 51 8.68 4.26 9.75
N ALA A 52 7.60 4.62 9.04
CA ALA A 52 6.40 5.16 9.67
C ALA A 52 5.71 4.10 10.56
N VAL A 53 5.65 2.85 10.12
CA VAL A 53 5.12 1.72 10.92
C VAL A 53 5.96 1.51 12.18
N GLU A 54 7.29 1.54 12.05
CA GLU A 54 8.21 1.44 13.19
C GLU A 54 8.00 2.58 14.21
N GLU A 55 7.85 3.83 13.74
CA GLU A 55 7.62 5.00 14.60
C GLU A 55 6.32 4.90 15.40
N ILE A 56 5.24 4.41 14.78
CA ILE A 56 3.96 4.16 15.46
C ILE A 56 4.08 3.05 16.48
N ALA A 57 4.78 1.95 16.15
CA ALA A 57 4.97 0.83 17.08
C ALA A 57 5.74 1.23 18.34
N LEU A 58 6.65 2.21 18.22
CA LEU A 58 7.47 2.79 19.30
C LEU A 58 6.75 3.85 20.15
N SER A 59 5.57 4.32 19.73
CA SER A 59 4.85 5.36 20.46
C SER A 59 4.30 4.83 21.79
N GLU A 60 4.46 5.61 22.87
CA GLU A 60 3.94 5.25 24.18
C GLU A 60 2.41 5.06 24.16
N GLY A 61 1.93 3.98 24.77
CA GLY A 61 0.51 3.65 24.86
C GLY A 61 -0.10 2.99 23.61
N ILE A 62 0.73 2.52 22.66
CA ILE A 62 0.26 1.75 21.50
C ILE A 62 0.47 0.24 21.72
N ASP A 63 -0.64 -0.49 21.83
CA ASP A 63 -0.65 -1.95 21.99
C ASP A 63 -0.86 -2.71 20.67
N GLN A 64 -1.46 -2.07 19.65
CA GLN A 64 -1.76 -2.69 18.35
C GLN A 64 -1.58 -1.70 17.19
N VAL A 65 -1.01 -2.17 16.07
CA VAL A 65 -0.83 -1.38 14.83
C VAL A 65 -1.79 -1.87 13.74
N GLU A 66 -2.43 -0.93 13.05
CA GLU A 66 -3.33 -1.23 11.93
C GLU A 66 -2.97 -0.41 10.68
N MET A 67 -2.98 -1.07 9.51
CA MET A 67 -2.77 -0.43 8.22
C MET A 67 -3.90 -0.77 7.25
N VAL A 68 -4.54 0.26 6.67
CA VAL A 68 -5.63 0.12 5.70
C VAL A 68 -5.24 0.78 4.38
N VAL A 69 -5.41 0.08 3.25
CA VAL A 69 -5.12 0.59 1.90
C VAL A 69 -6.44 0.75 1.13
N ILE A 70 -6.74 1.95 0.61
CA ILE A 70 -8.03 2.24 -0.06
C ILE A 70 -7.77 2.72 -1.50
N PRO A 71 -8.60 2.32 -2.50
CA PRO A 71 -8.50 2.80 -3.87
C PRO A 71 -8.99 4.23 -4.13
N ARG A 72 -8.31 5.00 -4.97
CA ARG A 72 -8.80 6.29 -5.53
C ARG A 72 -8.73 6.20 -7.04
N VAL A 73 -9.87 6.25 -7.69
CA VAL A 73 -9.99 6.17 -9.15
C VAL A 73 -10.49 7.53 -9.65
N PRO A 74 -9.97 8.15 -10.73
CA PRO A 74 -8.84 7.83 -11.60
C PRO A 74 -7.81 8.97 -11.64
N GLU A 75 -6.91 9.02 -10.68
CA GLU A 75 -5.53 9.44 -10.90
C GLU A 75 -4.72 8.39 -10.14
N THR A 76 -3.57 7.99 -10.64
CA THR A 76 -2.78 6.81 -10.22
C THR A 76 -2.35 6.77 -8.75
N MET A 77 -2.90 7.63 -7.89
CA MET A 77 -2.60 7.91 -6.50
C MET A 77 -3.86 7.83 -5.66
N HIS A 78 -3.81 7.11 -4.55
CA HIS A 78 -4.94 6.79 -3.71
C HIS A 78 -4.85 7.34 -2.31
N THR A 79 -5.92 7.99 -1.82
CA THR A 79 -5.92 8.59 -0.49
C THR A 79 -6.17 7.53 0.56
N VAL A 80 -5.19 7.32 1.42
CA VAL A 80 -5.29 6.49 2.60
C VAL A 80 -5.65 7.39 3.78
N ILE A 81 -6.74 7.10 4.48
CA ILE A 81 -7.18 7.88 5.64
C ILE A 81 -7.08 6.98 6.87
N ILE A 82 -6.20 7.35 7.79
CA ILE A 82 -5.94 6.64 9.04
C ILE A 82 -6.55 7.48 10.16
N LYS A 83 -7.48 6.94 10.95
CA LYS A 83 -8.19 7.68 12.02
C LYS A 83 -8.08 6.96 13.36
N GLY A 84 -7.84 7.71 14.43
CA GLY A 84 -7.97 7.25 15.82
C GLY A 84 -9.27 7.75 16.44
N LEU A 85 -10.05 6.86 17.07
CA LEU A 85 -11.32 7.16 17.71
C LEU A 85 -11.28 6.99 19.23
N SER A 86 -12.13 7.69 19.97
CA SER A 86 -12.37 7.48 21.41
C SER A 86 -13.29 6.28 21.67
N ALA A 87 -13.41 5.87 22.94
CA ALA A 87 -14.30 4.80 23.40
C ALA A 87 -15.78 5.02 23.02
N ASP A 88 -16.16 6.28 22.83
CA ASP A 88 -17.52 6.71 22.47
C ASP A 88 -17.71 6.78 20.94
N GLY A 89 -16.68 6.43 20.17
CA GLY A 89 -16.68 6.42 18.71
C GLY A 89 -16.35 7.77 18.05
N GLU A 90 -15.81 8.73 18.79
CA GLU A 90 -15.48 10.06 18.23
C GLU A 90 -14.07 10.07 17.64
N VAL A 91 -13.88 10.49 16.38
CA VAL A 91 -12.55 10.59 15.75
C VAL A 91 -11.74 11.72 16.39
N LYS A 92 -10.67 11.38 17.11
CA LYS A 92 -9.80 12.34 17.80
C LYS A 92 -8.58 12.78 16.98
N LYS A 93 -8.15 11.97 16.02
CA LYS A 93 -7.02 12.29 15.12
C LYS A 93 -7.14 11.56 13.79
N ALA A 94 -6.64 12.16 12.72
CA ALA A 94 -6.48 11.48 11.45
C ALA A 94 -5.17 11.88 10.73
N ILE A 95 -4.60 10.95 9.97
CA ILE A 95 -3.47 11.17 9.06
C ILE A 95 -3.93 10.73 7.67
N LEU A 96 -3.66 11.57 6.67
CA LEU A 96 -3.98 11.31 5.28
C LEU A 96 -2.69 11.09 4.51
N GLU A 97 -2.63 9.99 3.75
CA GLU A 97 -1.49 9.60 2.92
C GLU A 97 -1.94 9.29 1.50
N VAL A 98 -0.96 9.07 0.61
CA VAL A 98 -1.21 8.74 -0.79
C VAL A 98 -0.42 7.54 -1.30
N ILE A 99 -1.06 6.63 -2.04
CA ILE A 99 -0.43 5.42 -2.60
C ILE A 99 -0.83 5.13 -4.04
N ASN A 100 0.11 4.67 -4.88
CA ASN A 100 -0.22 4.23 -6.23
C ASN A 100 -0.56 2.74 -6.26
N ILE A 101 -1.70 2.39 -6.85
CA ILE A 101 -2.03 0.99 -7.18
C ILE A 101 -1.89 0.80 -8.69
N LEU A 102 -0.98 -0.09 -9.06
CA LEU A 102 -0.76 -0.51 -10.45
C LEU A 102 -1.45 -1.85 -10.66
N HIS A 103 -2.39 -1.89 -11.60
CA HIS A 103 -3.11 -3.11 -12.01
C HIS A 103 -2.52 -3.64 -13.32
N ALA A 104 -2.75 -4.91 -13.62
CA ALA A 104 -2.41 -5.48 -14.92
C ALA A 104 -3.17 -4.74 -16.04
N THR A 105 -2.46 -4.32 -17.08
CA THR A 105 -3.00 -3.64 -18.25
C THR A 105 -3.44 -4.66 -19.31
N GLU A 106 -3.95 -4.18 -20.45
CA GLU A 106 -4.35 -5.03 -21.59
C GLU A 106 -3.28 -6.05 -22.00
N GLU A 107 -1.99 -5.77 -21.76
CA GLU A 107 -0.88 -6.70 -22.03
C GLU A 107 -1.03 -8.05 -21.32
N TYR A 108 -1.67 -8.07 -20.15
CA TYR A 108 -1.95 -9.32 -19.43
C TYR A 108 -3.08 -10.12 -20.07
N GLU A 109 -4.12 -9.45 -20.58
CA GLU A 109 -5.27 -10.10 -21.26
C GLU A 109 -4.94 -10.49 -22.71
N LEU A 110 -4.08 -9.74 -23.38
CA LEU A 110 -3.65 -9.98 -24.76
C LEU A 110 -2.65 -11.13 -24.88
N GLY A 111 -2.00 -11.53 -23.78
CA GLY A 111 -1.06 -12.65 -23.75
C GLY A 111 0.06 -12.53 -24.79
N ASN A 112 0.16 -13.51 -25.68
CA ASN A 112 1.18 -13.52 -26.75
C ASN A 112 0.67 -12.98 -28.10
N CYS A 113 -0.46 -12.27 -28.13
CA CYS A 113 -1.00 -11.72 -29.37
C CYS A 113 -0.03 -10.69 -29.99
N THR A 114 0.44 -10.95 -31.22
CA THR A 114 1.37 -10.07 -31.95
C THR A 114 0.68 -9.10 -32.90
N GLU A 115 -0.61 -9.32 -33.19
CA GLU A 115 -1.41 -8.50 -34.09
C GLU A 115 -2.43 -7.69 -33.27
N ILE A 116 -2.01 -6.50 -32.84
CA ILE A 116 -2.81 -5.61 -32.00
C ILE A 116 -3.16 -4.35 -32.79
N GLU A 117 -4.45 -4.09 -32.96
CA GLU A 117 -4.96 -2.82 -33.50
C GLU A 117 -5.47 -1.93 -32.35
N ASP A 118 -4.62 -1.02 -31.87
CA ASP A 118 -4.98 -0.08 -30.82
C ASP A 118 -5.62 1.19 -31.39
N ARG A 119 -6.95 1.30 -31.24
CA ARG A 119 -7.73 2.46 -31.70
C ARG A 119 -7.95 3.52 -30.63
N ARG A 120 -7.39 3.35 -29.43
CA ARG A 120 -7.54 4.34 -28.36
C ARG A 120 -6.74 5.60 -28.73
N PRO A 121 -7.23 6.80 -28.39
CA PRO A 121 -6.43 8.01 -28.53
C PRO A 121 -5.18 7.94 -27.64
N LYS A 122 -4.07 8.51 -28.13
CA LYS A 122 -2.84 8.60 -27.33
C LYS A 122 -3.11 9.38 -26.05
N ILE A 123 -2.50 8.95 -24.94
CA ILE A 123 -2.60 9.63 -23.65
C ILE A 123 -2.34 11.14 -23.82
N GLY A 124 -3.24 11.97 -23.29
CA GLY A 124 -3.15 13.42 -23.37
C GLY A 124 -3.64 14.03 -24.69
N ARG A 125 -4.25 13.24 -25.58
CA ARG A 125 -4.97 13.75 -26.75
C ARG A 125 -6.42 13.31 -26.67
N HIS A 126 -7.28 14.20 -26.20
CA HIS A 126 -8.73 14.13 -26.38
C HIS A 126 -9.13 15.25 -27.34
#